data_AF-A0A4Q6CFR5-F1
#
_entry.id   AF-A0A4Q6CFR5-F1
#
_cell.length_a   1.000
_cell.length_b   1.000
_cell.length_c   1.000
_cell.angle_alpha   90.00
_cell.angle_beta   90.00
_cell.angle_gamma   90.00
#
_symmetry.space_group_name_H-M   'P 1'
#
loop_
_entity.id
_entity.type
_entity.pdbx_description
1 polymer ?
#
loop_
_entity_poly.entity_id
_entity_poly.type
_entity_poly.pdbx_seq_one_letter_code
_entity_poly.pdbx_strand_id
1 'polypeptide(L)'
;MRLTRILRTWRPFGAGFGAVVSVVSGVVIRSRNLRLEGPLKSMFDGAMRFDIFFSICQNEVAGHIPSEKQMWRNFFDQVDLADGLGFETAWIAESHLSSEVQKQNAHPVIPSFKGEIGLNTDILQLAHKVFARTKNLNVGSAIRNILCNGGPIAHAEAVRTFLSLHGFDSSEKRLLDFGFASGRFPYSNEPYGVKPRNEFERKVWPVLKGLVFQQATEIFLRFIRGDVFSSKDVKAIVITPAMFREPQDWTEPVEIPPFWVFDKVGVIPKEAPLE
;
A
#
# COMPACT_ATOMS: atom_id res chain seq x y z
N MET A 1 12.04 -6.71 -21.34
CA MET A 1 10.91 -6.87 -22.29
C MET A 1 10.34 -8.29 -22.24
N ARG A 2 9.24 -8.49 -21.49
CA ARG A 2 8.08 -9.41 -21.70
C ARG A 2 7.24 -9.34 -20.41
N LEU A 3 6.49 -8.25 -20.25
CA LEU A 3 5.44 -8.15 -19.22
C LEU A 3 4.20 -8.88 -19.76
N THR A 4 4.05 -10.15 -19.43
CA THR A 4 2.83 -10.92 -19.69
C THR A 4 2.16 -11.28 -18.38
N ARG A 5 1.00 -10.64 -18.12
CA ARG A 5 -0.17 -10.99 -17.26
C ARG A 5 0.12 -11.65 -15.88
N ILE A 6 -0.44 -11.19 -14.77
CA ILE A 6 -1.87 -11.25 -14.42
C ILE A 6 -2.16 -10.17 -13.35
N LEU A 7 -3.07 -9.23 -13.65
CA LEU A 7 -3.82 -8.48 -12.63
C LEU A 7 -5.00 -9.38 -12.21
N ARG A 8 -5.03 -9.82 -10.94
CA ARG A 8 -6.23 -10.45 -10.35
C ARG A 8 -6.93 -9.42 -9.47
N THR A 9 -8.12 -9.03 -9.87
CA THR A 9 -9.04 -8.21 -9.07
C THR A 9 -9.65 -9.06 -7.97
N TRP A 10 -9.42 -8.70 -6.70
CA TRP A 10 -10.17 -9.22 -5.56
C TRP A 10 -11.36 -8.30 -5.28
N ARG A 11 -12.57 -8.84 -5.10
CA ARG A 11 -13.72 -8.10 -4.56
C ARG A 11 -13.98 -8.61 -3.13
N PRO A 12 -13.69 -7.85 -2.07
CA PRO A 12 -14.27 -8.12 -0.76
C PRO A 12 -15.71 -7.63 -0.73
N PHE A 13 -16.55 -8.32 0.04
CA PHE A 13 -17.75 -7.73 0.60
C PHE A 13 -17.37 -6.49 1.43
N GLY A 14 -17.90 -5.33 1.05
CA GLY A 14 -17.77 -4.08 1.81
C GLY A 14 -16.71 -3.11 1.29
N ALA A 15 -17.19 -1.97 0.79
CA ALA A 15 -16.48 -0.77 0.33
C ALA A 15 -14.99 -0.61 0.71
N GLY A 16 -14.10 -1.08 -0.17
CA GLY A 16 -12.68 -0.73 -0.20
C GLY A 16 -12.03 -1.29 -1.47
N PHE A 17 -11.68 -0.41 -2.42
CA PHE A 17 -10.90 -0.79 -3.61
C PHE A 17 -9.40 -0.72 -3.26
N GLY A 18 -8.83 -1.86 -2.87
CA GLY A 18 -7.37 -2.05 -2.84
C GLY A 18 -6.94 -2.89 -4.03
N ALA A 19 -5.86 -2.53 -4.70
CA ALA A 19 -5.11 -3.46 -5.52
C ALA A 19 -4.08 -4.11 -4.61
N VAL A 20 -4.31 -5.37 -4.23
CA VAL A 20 -3.31 -6.16 -3.51
C VAL A 20 -3.05 -7.42 -4.31
N VAL A 21 -1.78 -7.77 -4.47
CA VAL A 21 -1.39 -9.18 -4.61
C VAL A 21 -1.53 -9.80 -3.20
N SER A 22 -2.80 -10.12 -2.87
CA SER A 22 -3.40 -10.84 -1.72
C SER A 22 -3.01 -10.54 -0.26
N VAL A 23 -4.05 -10.37 0.58
CA VAL A 23 -4.08 -10.25 2.07
C VAL A 23 -5.09 -11.28 2.60
N VAL A 24 -4.81 -11.96 3.73
CA VAL A 24 -5.70 -12.19 4.91
C VAL A 24 -4.84 -12.76 6.05
N SER A 25 -5.14 -12.38 7.29
CA SER A 25 -4.56 -12.84 8.57
C SER A 25 -4.12 -14.30 8.62
N GLY A 26 -2.92 -14.54 9.12
CA GLY A 26 -2.36 -15.87 9.39
C GLY A 26 -1.66 -16.45 8.15
N VAL A 27 -0.34 -16.61 8.26
CA VAL A 27 0.55 -17.40 7.38
C VAL A 27 0.24 -17.32 5.87
N VAL A 28 1.00 -16.48 5.15
CA VAL A 28 0.97 -16.46 3.68
C VAL A 28 1.81 -17.64 3.15
N ILE A 29 1.17 -18.61 2.51
CA ILE A 29 1.83 -19.64 1.69
C ILE A 29 1.76 -19.18 0.23
N ARG A 30 2.89 -18.78 -0.36
CA ARG A 30 3.00 -18.57 -1.81
C ARG A 30 3.45 -19.87 -2.48
N SER A 31 2.64 -20.42 -3.39
CA SER A 31 3.12 -21.38 -4.40
C SER A 31 3.07 -20.73 -5.79
N ARG A 32 4.17 -20.79 -6.54
CA ARG A 32 4.19 -20.45 -7.97
C ARG A 32 4.36 -21.74 -8.77
N ASN A 33 3.52 -21.87 -9.81
CA ASN A 33 3.51 -22.89 -10.86
C ASN A 33 3.03 -24.30 -10.47
N LEU A 34 1.70 -24.47 -10.48
CA LEU A 34 1.08 -25.76 -10.73
C LEU A 34 1.05 -26.04 -12.23
N ARG A 35 2.02 -26.82 -12.71
CA ARG A 35 1.71 -27.95 -13.61
C ARG A 35 2.14 -29.20 -12.87
N LEU A 36 1.17 -29.85 -12.23
CA LEU A 36 1.32 -31.19 -11.65
C LEU A 36 0.89 -32.19 -12.69
N GLU A 37 1.71 -33.21 -12.95
CA GLU A 37 1.27 -34.60 -13.07
C GLU A 37 2.43 -35.51 -12.57
N GLY A 38 2.31 -36.30 -11.49
CA GLY A 38 1.19 -36.48 -10.55
C GLY A 38 1.66 -36.97 -9.16
N PRO A 39 0.73 -37.27 -8.24
CA PRO A 39 -0.24 -36.28 -7.77
C PRO A 39 0.24 -35.52 -6.52
N LEU A 40 1.28 -36.00 -5.83
CA LEU A 40 1.64 -35.49 -4.48
C LEU A 40 3.14 -35.43 -4.19
N LYS A 41 4.00 -36.08 -4.99
CA LYS A 41 5.42 -36.30 -4.61
C LYS A 41 6.38 -35.18 -5.03
N SER A 42 6.10 -34.46 -6.12
CA SER A 42 6.86 -33.26 -6.52
C SER A 42 6.34 -31.96 -5.88
N MET A 43 5.34 -32.06 -4.99
CA MET A 43 4.61 -30.92 -4.44
C MET A 43 5.33 -30.25 -3.26
N PHE A 44 6.39 -30.87 -2.74
CA PHE A 44 7.16 -30.39 -1.58
C PHE A 44 8.69 -30.38 -1.79
N ASP A 45 9.18 -30.66 -2.99
CA ASP A 45 10.63 -30.61 -3.34
C ASP A 45 11.16 -29.19 -3.58
N GLY A 46 10.33 -28.16 -3.35
CA GLY A 46 10.76 -26.78 -3.14
C GLY A 46 10.46 -26.39 -1.70
N ALA A 47 11.48 -25.99 -0.94
CA ALA A 47 11.33 -25.60 0.46
C ALA A 47 10.15 -24.62 0.63
N MET A 48 9.22 -24.97 1.53
CA MET A 48 8.09 -24.11 1.88
C MET A 48 8.62 -22.76 2.39
N ARG A 49 8.19 -21.66 1.77
CA ARG A 49 8.60 -20.30 2.15
C ARG A 49 7.50 -19.65 2.95
N PHE A 50 7.89 -18.99 4.04
CA PHE A 50 6.98 -18.32 4.95
C PHE A 50 7.30 -16.84 5.00
N ASP A 51 6.24 -16.02 4.92
CA ASP A 51 6.30 -14.59 5.18
C ASP A 51 5.70 -14.29 6.56
N ILE A 52 6.10 -13.15 7.13
CA ILE A 52 5.59 -12.67 8.42
C ILE A 52 4.95 -11.29 8.25
N PHE A 53 3.85 -11.04 8.96
CA PHE A 53 3.17 -9.75 8.99
C PHE A 53 3.39 -9.06 10.33
N PHE A 54 3.81 -7.79 10.29
CA PHE A 54 4.02 -6.95 11.45
C PHE A 54 3.09 -5.75 11.44
N SER A 55 2.42 -5.51 12.56
CA SER A 55 1.78 -4.24 12.86
C SER A 55 2.36 -3.70 14.16
N ILE A 56 2.95 -2.50 14.10
CA ILE A 56 3.54 -1.83 15.26
C ILE A 56 2.42 -1.08 15.98
N CYS A 57 1.59 -1.84 16.69
CA CYS A 57 0.35 -1.39 17.30
C CYS A 57 0.54 -1.14 18.80
N GLN A 58 0.22 0.05 19.26
CA GLN A 58 0.21 0.39 20.69
C GLN A 58 -1.16 0.06 21.27
N ASN A 59 -1.48 -1.22 21.47
CA ASN A 59 -2.76 -1.63 22.05
C ASN A 59 -2.68 -1.86 23.57
N GLU A 60 -3.77 -1.60 24.29
CA GLU A 60 -3.91 -2.00 25.70
C GLU A 60 -3.88 -3.53 25.82
N VAL A 61 -3.02 -4.04 26.69
CA VAL A 61 -2.94 -5.46 27.05
C VAL A 61 -2.97 -5.55 28.57
N ALA A 62 -3.95 -6.29 29.11
CA ALA A 62 -4.13 -6.46 30.56
C ALA A 62 -4.13 -5.13 31.36
N GLY A 63 -4.76 -4.09 30.82
CA GLY A 63 -4.86 -2.76 31.45
C GLY A 63 -3.61 -1.88 31.34
N HIS A 64 -2.58 -2.32 30.61
CA HIS A 64 -1.37 -1.55 30.36
C HIS A 64 -1.23 -1.21 28.88
N ILE A 65 -0.94 0.06 28.58
CA ILE A 65 -0.59 0.52 27.24
C ILE A 65 0.94 0.68 27.18
N PRO A 66 1.64 -0.10 26.33
CA PRO A 66 3.10 -0.01 26.21
C PRO A 66 3.50 1.35 25.63
N SER A 67 4.70 1.82 25.97
CA SER A 67 5.25 3.03 25.31
C SER A 67 5.59 2.76 23.84
N GLU A 68 5.59 3.78 22.99
CA GLU A 68 6.05 3.66 21.60
C GLU A 68 7.49 3.12 21.52
N LYS A 69 8.36 3.54 22.43
CA LYS A 69 9.74 3.03 22.54
C LYS A 69 9.79 1.52 22.77
N GLN A 70 8.88 1.00 23.61
CA GLN A 70 8.75 -0.44 23.83
C GLN A 70 8.23 -1.15 22.58
N MET A 71 7.25 -0.57 21.89
CA MET A 71 6.73 -1.13 20.64
C MET A 71 7.80 -1.24 19.55
N TRP A 72 8.63 -0.21 19.39
CA TRP A 72 9.75 -0.24 18.44
C TRP A 72 10.80 -1.29 18.80
N ARG A 73 11.15 -1.45 20.08
CA ARG A 73 12.06 -2.51 20.54
C ARG A 73 11.49 -3.89 20.22
N ASN A 74 10.25 -4.14 20.63
CA ASN A 74 9.56 -5.41 20.36
C ASN A 74 9.50 -5.73 18.87
N PHE A 75 9.28 -4.72 18.02
CA PHE A 75 9.28 -4.89 16.57
C PHE A 75 10.65 -5.34 16.06
N PHE A 76 11.73 -4.65 16.42
CA PHE A 76 13.07 -5.00 15.95
C PHE A 76 13.55 -6.35 16.50
N ASP A 77 13.22 -6.69 17.74
CA ASP A 77 13.54 -8.02 18.31
C ASP A 77 12.85 -9.14 17.51
N GLN A 78 11.60 -8.93 17.10
CA GLN A 78 10.86 -9.88 16.26
C GLN A 78 11.40 -9.95 14.82
N VAL A 79 11.85 -8.82 14.26
CA VAL A 79 12.50 -8.78 12.94
C VAL A 79 13.78 -9.59 12.94
N ASP A 80 14.64 -9.40 13.94
CA ASP A 80 15.91 -10.14 14.06
C ASP A 80 15.64 -11.65 14.22
N LEU A 81 14.63 -12.02 15.03
CA LEU A 81 14.20 -13.41 15.19
C LEU A 81 13.61 -13.99 13.89
N ALA A 82 12.81 -13.23 13.15
CA ALA A 82 12.23 -13.67 11.90
C ALA A 82 13.30 -13.97 10.84
N ASP A 83 14.33 -13.13 10.75
CA ASP A 83 15.49 -13.38 9.88
C ASP A 83 16.23 -14.66 10.31
N GLY A 84 16.46 -14.85 11.62
CA GLY A 84 17.11 -16.05 12.16
C GLY A 84 16.31 -17.34 11.98
N LEU A 85 14.97 -17.26 11.94
CA LEU A 85 14.05 -18.36 11.67
C LEU A 85 13.87 -18.67 10.18
N GLY A 86 14.42 -17.84 9.28
CA GLY A 86 14.36 -18.06 7.84
C GLY A 86 13.05 -17.62 7.18
N PHE A 87 12.33 -16.65 7.75
CA PHE A 87 11.23 -15.99 7.04
C PHE A 87 11.77 -15.25 5.80
N GLU A 88 10.98 -15.25 4.73
CA GLU A 88 11.37 -14.63 3.46
C GLU A 88 11.13 -13.12 3.48
N THR A 89 9.88 -12.69 3.71
CA THR A 89 9.51 -11.28 3.70
C THR A 89 8.82 -10.87 4.99
N ALA A 90 9.28 -9.76 5.56
CA ALA A 90 8.58 -9.03 6.62
C ALA A 90 7.63 -7.99 6.02
N TRP A 91 6.33 -8.30 5.99
CA TRP A 91 5.27 -7.39 5.58
C TRP A 91 4.90 -6.47 6.73
N ILE A 92 5.26 -5.19 6.63
CA ILE A 92 5.07 -4.24 7.72
C ILE A 92 3.91 -3.30 7.38
N ALA A 93 2.97 -3.20 8.30
CA ALA A 93 1.82 -2.32 8.17
C ALA A 93 2.22 -0.84 8.27
N GLU A 94 1.50 -0.01 7.53
CA GLU A 94 1.58 1.45 7.62
C GLU A 94 0.25 2.01 8.15
N SER A 95 0.35 3.05 8.97
CA SER A 95 -0.77 3.86 9.43
C SER A 95 -0.41 5.32 9.25
N HIS A 96 -1.41 6.16 8.99
CA HIS A 96 -1.22 7.61 8.86
C HIS A 96 -2.18 8.34 9.77
N LEU A 97 -1.62 9.32 10.49
CA LEU A 97 -2.30 10.13 11.49
C LEU A 97 -2.79 9.32 12.70
N SER A 98 -2.95 10.01 13.82
CA SER A 98 -3.29 9.37 15.09
C SER A 98 -4.71 8.82 15.08
N SER A 99 -4.81 7.52 15.35
CA SER A 99 -6.06 6.81 15.57
C SER A 99 -6.72 7.16 16.91
N GLU A 100 -5.95 7.64 17.88
CA GLU A 100 -6.48 8.19 19.13
C GLU A 100 -7.08 9.58 18.94
N VAL A 101 -6.35 10.50 18.32
CA VAL A 101 -6.80 11.88 18.13
C VAL A 101 -8.04 11.95 17.26
N GLN A 102 -8.14 11.13 16.20
CA GLN A 102 -9.33 11.13 15.33
C GLN A 102 -10.63 10.81 16.08
N LYS A 103 -10.57 10.27 17.30
CA LYS A 103 -11.77 10.02 18.11
C LYS A 103 -12.49 11.29 18.54
N GLN A 104 -11.79 12.42 18.51
CA GLN A 104 -12.34 13.74 18.83
C GLN A 104 -13.14 14.33 17.66
N ASN A 105 -13.08 13.71 16.47
CA ASN A 105 -13.85 14.13 15.32
C ASN A 105 -15.34 13.79 15.49
N ALA A 106 -16.20 14.47 14.73
CA ALA A 106 -17.64 14.24 14.75
C ALA A 106 -18.06 12.80 14.40
N HIS A 107 -17.25 12.11 13.58
CA HIS A 107 -17.53 10.75 13.10
C HIS A 107 -16.29 9.85 13.25
N PRO A 108 -15.99 9.39 14.47
CA PRO A 108 -14.81 8.57 14.72
C PRO A 108 -14.98 7.18 14.08
N VAL A 109 -13.93 6.65 13.46
CA VAL A 109 -14.00 5.38 12.70
C VAL A 109 -13.61 4.14 13.50
N ILE A 110 -12.93 4.34 14.63
CA ILE A 110 -12.42 3.31 15.54
C ILE A 110 -12.56 3.76 17.02
N PRO A 111 -13.77 4.14 17.46
CA PRO A 111 -13.96 4.84 18.73
C PRO A 111 -13.56 4.04 19.97
N SER A 112 -13.60 2.70 19.91
CA SER A 112 -13.35 1.82 21.06
C SER A 112 -11.92 1.28 21.15
N PHE A 113 -11.12 1.39 20.09
CA PHE A 113 -9.73 0.93 20.11
C PHE A 113 -8.91 1.82 21.05
N LYS A 114 -8.01 1.28 21.89
CA LYS A 114 -7.19 2.09 22.81
C LYS A 114 -5.71 2.05 22.42
N GLY A 115 -5.13 3.23 22.31
CA GLY A 115 -3.79 3.52 21.79
C GLY A 115 -3.74 3.58 20.26
N GLU A 116 -2.55 3.51 19.69
CA GLU A 116 -2.36 3.67 18.25
C GLU A 116 -2.41 2.34 17.48
N ILE A 117 -3.17 2.29 16.39
CA ILE A 117 -3.26 1.09 15.51
C ILE A 117 -1.93 0.80 14.82
N GLY A 118 -1.14 1.84 14.52
CA GLY A 118 0.13 1.69 13.84
C GLY A 118 1.03 2.89 14.05
N LEU A 119 2.30 2.63 14.39
CA LEU A 119 3.33 3.66 14.59
C LEU A 119 4.22 3.88 13.36
N ASN A 120 4.14 2.98 12.37
CA ASN A 120 4.91 3.11 11.13
C ASN A 120 4.17 3.97 10.12
N THR A 121 4.75 5.10 9.74
CA THR A 121 4.24 6.02 8.72
C THR A 121 5.10 6.04 7.45
N ASP A 122 6.28 5.40 7.48
CA ASP A 122 7.25 5.44 6.39
C ASP A 122 8.01 4.11 6.28
N ILE A 123 7.46 3.22 5.46
CA ILE A 123 8.08 1.92 5.18
C ILE A 123 9.48 2.04 4.58
N LEU A 124 9.80 3.09 3.84
CA LEU A 124 11.07 3.18 3.11
C LEU A 124 12.23 3.46 4.06
N GLN A 125 12.05 4.37 5.02
CA GLN A 125 13.02 4.58 6.08
C GLN A 125 13.15 3.36 7.00
N LEU A 126 12.01 2.73 7.31
CA LEU A 126 12.01 1.53 8.15
C LEU A 126 12.71 0.36 7.46
N ALA A 127 12.53 0.19 6.16
CA ALA A 127 13.18 -0.86 5.37
C ALA A 127 14.70 -0.76 5.44
N HIS A 128 15.28 0.44 5.30
CA HIS A 128 16.74 0.61 5.50
C HIS A 128 17.19 0.16 6.89
N LYS A 129 16.41 0.44 7.93
CA LYS A 129 16.73 -0.02 9.30
C LYS A 129 16.61 -1.53 9.47
N VAL A 130 15.63 -2.16 8.83
CA VAL A 130 15.49 -3.62 8.83
C VAL A 130 16.66 -4.26 8.08
N PHE A 131 16.97 -3.79 6.87
CA PHE A 131 18.09 -4.32 6.07
C PHE A 131 19.45 -4.16 6.76
N ALA A 132 19.65 -3.11 7.56
CA ALA A 132 20.87 -2.94 8.33
C ALA A 132 21.01 -3.93 9.51
N ARG A 133 19.92 -4.60 9.92
CA ARG A 133 19.90 -5.54 11.05
C ARG A 133 19.81 -7.00 10.64
N THR A 134 19.20 -7.27 9.48
CA THR A 134 18.98 -8.61 8.97
C THR A 134 20.01 -9.00 7.92
N LYS A 135 20.06 -10.29 7.57
CA LYS A 135 20.94 -10.82 6.53
C LYS A 135 20.19 -11.30 5.30
N ASN A 136 19.00 -11.88 5.47
CA ASN A 136 18.26 -12.55 4.40
C ASN A 136 16.84 -11.99 4.20
N LEU A 137 16.28 -11.38 5.24
CA LEU A 137 14.88 -10.94 5.27
C LEU A 137 14.61 -9.79 4.29
N ASN A 138 13.69 -10.00 3.36
CA ASN A 138 13.10 -8.97 2.51
C ASN A 138 12.12 -8.11 3.32
N VAL A 139 11.76 -6.94 2.81
CA VAL A 139 10.78 -6.04 3.43
C VAL A 139 9.61 -5.81 2.50
N GLY A 140 8.39 -5.88 3.02
CA GLY A 140 7.16 -5.59 2.29
C GLY A 140 6.33 -4.48 2.94
N SER A 141 5.63 -3.66 2.14
CA SER A 141 4.61 -2.72 2.63
C SER A 141 3.21 -3.34 2.62
N ALA A 142 2.50 -3.29 3.76
CA ALA A 142 1.18 -3.90 3.94
C ALA A 142 0.15 -2.97 4.64
N ILE A 143 -0.38 -1.93 4.01
CA ILE A 143 -0.24 -1.50 2.62
C ILE A 143 -0.13 0.04 2.63
N ARG A 144 0.81 0.61 1.87
CA ARG A 144 1.01 2.06 1.82
C ARG A 144 -0.16 2.79 1.18
N ASN A 145 -0.59 3.90 1.77
CA ASN A 145 -1.60 4.74 1.16
C ASN A 145 -0.95 5.76 0.19
N ILE A 146 -1.17 5.60 -1.11
CA ILE A 146 -0.58 6.48 -2.13
C ILE A 146 -1.39 7.76 -2.40
N LEU A 147 -2.52 7.95 -1.70
CA LEU A 147 -3.38 9.13 -1.88
C LEU A 147 -2.99 10.29 -0.96
N CYS A 148 -2.39 9.99 0.19
CA CYS A 148 -1.96 10.97 1.20
C CYS A 148 -0.48 11.35 1.04
N ASN A 149 0.03 12.25 1.91
CA ASN A 149 1.46 12.60 2.00
C ASN A 149 2.10 13.03 0.66
N GLY A 150 1.44 13.95 -0.06
CA GLY A 150 1.92 14.43 -1.36
C GLY A 150 1.44 13.61 -2.56
N GLY A 151 0.71 12.51 -2.32
CA GLY A 151 0.05 11.74 -3.37
C GLY A 151 1.00 10.90 -4.22
N PRO A 152 0.53 10.39 -5.37
CA PRO A 152 1.22 9.36 -6.14
C PRO A 152 2.59 9.79 -6.68
N ILE A 153 2.81 11.10 -6.92
CA ILE A 153 4.08 11.63 -7.41
C ILE A 153 5.14 11.57 -6.31
N ALA A 154 4.83 12.11 -5.12
CA ALA A 154 5.75 12.11 -3.98
C ALA A 154 6.12 10.69 -3.55
N HIS A 155 5.16 9.75 -3.59
CA HIS A 155 5.44 8.34 -3.32
C HIS A 155 6.34 7.71 -4.37
N ALA A 156 6.18 8.06 -5.65
CA ALA A 156 7.07 7.56 -6.69
C ALA A 156 8.51 8.07 -6.51
N GLU A 157 8.69 9.35 -6.19
CA GLU A 157 10.02 9.92 -5.87
C GLU A 157 10.65 9.23 -4.66
N ALA A 158 9.87 9.01 -3.60
CA ALA A 158 10.35 8.37 -2.38
C ALA A 158 10.83 6.93 -2.67
N VAL A 159 10.04 6.14 -3.40
CA VAL A 159 10.42 4.77 -3.78
C VAL A 159 11.65 4.77 -4.69
N ARG A 160 11.73 5.65 -5.69
CA ARG A 160 12.91 5.72 -6.56
C ARG A 160 14.16 6.15 -5.79
N THR A 161 14.02 7.06 -4.84
CA THR A 161 15.11 7.45 -3.94
C THR A 161 15.56 6.26 -3.11
N PHE A 162 14.63 5.54 -2.48
CA PHE A 162 14.91 4.33 -1.73
C PHE A 162 15.68 3.30 -2.57
N LEU A 163 15.18 2.97 -3.76
CA LEU A 163 15.81 1.97 -4.64
C LEU A 163 17.22 2.39 -5.08
N SER A 164 17.44 3.69 -5.32
CA SER A 164 18.76 4.21 -5.68
C SER A 164 19.77 4.08 -4.53
N LEU A 165 19.34 4.34 -3.30
CA LEU A 165 20.19 4.19 -2.11
C LEU A 165 20.42 2.71 -1.77
N HIS A 166 19.38 1.89 -1.87
CA HIS A 166 19.44 0.45 -1.59
C HIS A 166 20.31 -0.28 -2.61
N GLY A 167 20.20 0.07 -3.89
CA GLY A 167 21.02 -0.50 -4.97
C GLY A 167 22.46 0.01 -5.05
N PHE A 168 22.88 0.92 -4.16
CA PHE A 168 24.26 1.42 -4.12
C PHE A 168 25.24 0.31 -3.72
N ASP A 169 24.80 -0.63 -2.88
CA ASP A 169 25.57 -1.83 -2.57
C ASP A 169 25.28 -2.94 -3.60
N SER A 170 26.24 -3.20 -4.48
CA SER A 170 26.13 -4.25 -5.50
C SER A 170 25.96 -5.67 -4.93
N SER A 171 26.31 -5.89 -3.65
CA SER A 171 26.14 -7.17 -2.96
C SER A 171 24.73 -7.35 -2.40
N GLU A 172 23.94 -6.29 -2.29
CA GLU A 172 22.55 -6.35 -1.86
C GLU A 172 21.71 -7.13 -2.88
N LYS A 173 20.85 -8.01 -2.35
CA LYS A 173 19.95 -8.88 -3.13
C LYS A 173 18.54 -8.92 -2.55
N ARG A 174 18.33 -8.34 -1.38
CA ARG A 174 17.04 -8.33 -0.69
C ARG A 174 16.11 -7.32 -1.35
N LEU A 175 14.85 -7.71 -1.44
CA LEU A 175 13.82 -7.00 -2.19
C LEU A 175 12.97 -6.12 -1.26
N LEU A 176 12.48 -5.02 -1.84
CA LEU A 176 11.35 -4.26 -1.32
C LEU A 176 10.07 -4.68 -2.07
N ASP A 177 9.21 -5.45 -1.42
CA ASP A 177 7.88 -5.78 -1.92
C ASP A 177 6.89 -4.64 -1.64
N PHE A 178 6.54 -3.85 -2.65
CA PHE A 178 5.76 -2.63 -2.42
C PHE A 178 4.25 -2.81 -2.64
N GLY A 179 3.51 -3.08 -1.56
CA GLY A 179 2.04 -3.01 -1.57
C GLY A 179 1.54 -1.57 -1.43
N PHE A 180 0.54 -1.17 -2.22
CA PHE A 180 -0.13 0.14 -2.08
C PHE A 180 -1.67 0.10 -2.24
N ALA A 181 -2.37 1.05 -1.63
CA ALA A 181 -3.83 1.14 -1.59
C ALA A 181 -4.34 2.59 -1.46
N SER A 182 -5.66 2.76 -1.43
CA SER A 182 -6.34 4.05 -1.27
C SER A 182 -6.48 4.53 0.18
N GLY A 183 -6.05 3.73 1.16
CA GLY A 183 -6.42 3.91 2.57
C GLY A 183 -7.87 3.51 2.86
N ARG A 184 -8.10 2.95 4.06
CA ARG A 184 -9.43 2.50 4.51
C ARG A 184 -10.26 3.63 5.12
N PHE A 185 -9.62 4.48 5.91
CA PHE A 185 -10.31 5.44 6.75
C PHE A 185 -10.22 6.86 6.19
N PRO A 186 -11.35 7.60 6.09
CA PRO A 186 -11.34 8.95 5.54
C PRO A 186 -10.36 9.90 6.22
N TYR A 187 -10.20 9.82 7.54
CA TYR A 187 -9.29 10.70 8.28
C TYR A 187 -7.85 10.63 7.78
N SER A 188 -7.42 9.52 7.17
CA SER A 188 -6.07 9.38 6.59
C SER A 188 -5.87 10.11 5.25
N ASN A 189 -6.96 10.51 4.59
CA ASN A 189 -6.96 11.08 3.23
C ASN A 189 -7.46 12.52 3.18
N GLU A 190 -8.53 12.84 3.91
CA GLU A 190 -9.18 14.14 3.84
C GLU A 190 -8.27 15.32 4.22
N PRO A 191 -7.37 15.21 5.23
CA PRO A 191 -6.38 16.27 5.53
C PRO A 191 -5.42 16.56 4.37
N TYR A 192 -5.24 15.62 3.46
CA TYR A 192 -4.41 15.76 2.26
C TYR A 192 -5.21 16.19 1.03
N GLY A 193 -6.47 16.60 1.20
CA GLY A 193 -7.32 17.10 0.11
C GLY A 193 -8.03 16.02 -0.70
N VAL A 194 -7.86 14.74 -0.37
CA VAL A 194 -8.57 13.63 -1.04
C VAL A 194 -9.94 13.45 -0.41
N LYS A 195 -10.86 14.32 -0.82
CA LYS A 195 -12.25 14.38 -0.38
C LYS A 195 -13.15 14.89 -1.51
N PRO A 196 -14.47 14.72 -1.43
CA PRO A 196 -15.39 15.32 -2.40
C PRO A 196 -15.20 16.83 -2.52
N ARG A 197 -15.07 17.35 -3.74
CA ARG A 197 -14.82 18.77 -4.02
C ARG A 197 -16.11 19.58 -4.20
N ASN A 198 -17.21 18.93 -4.53
CA ASN A 198 -18.52 19.55 -4.75
C ASN A 198 -19.66 18.61 -4.32
N GLU A 199 -20.90 19.06 -4.45
CA GLU A 199 -22.08 18.28 -4.03
C GLU A 199 -22.29 17.02 -4.87
N PHE A 200 -22.02 17.10 -6.17
CA PHE A 200 -22.10 15.94 -7.05
C PHE A 200 -21.13 14.85 -6.60
N GLU A 201 -19.86 15.20 -6.39
CA GLU A 201 -18.82 14.29 -5.90
C GLU A 201 -19.17 13.69 -4.54
N ARG A 202 -19.86 14.43 -3.65
CA ARG A 202 -20.32 13.90 -2.36
C ARG A 202 -21.30 12.74 -2.55
N LYS A 203 -22.25 12.88 -3.49
CA LYS A 203 -23.26 11.87 -3.81
C LYS A 203 -22.63 10.61 -4.42
N VAL A 204 -21.65 10.80 -5.31
CA VAL A 204 -20.99 9.69 -6.04
C VAL A 204 -19.71 9.16 -5.38
N TRP A 205 -19.31 9.70 -4.22
CA TRP A 205 -18.05 9.38 -3.56
C TRP A 205 -17.76 7.89 -3.37
N PRO A 206 -18.73 7.03 -3.02
CA PRO A 206 -18.48 5.58 -2.88
C PRO A 206 -17.91 4.93 -4.14
N VAL A 207 -18.30 5.40 -5.33
CA VAL A 207 -17.79 4.94 -6.63
C VAL A 207 -16.55 5.73 -7.03
N LEU A 208 -16.61 7.07 -6.93
CA LEU A 208 -15.53 7.97 -7.35
C LEU A 208 -14.20 7.66 -6.66
N LYS A 209 -14.20 7.29 -5.37
CA LYS A 209 -12.97 6.88 -4.66
C LYS A 209 -12.16 5.82 -5.38
N GLY A 210 -12.83 4.81 -5.97
CA GLY A 210 -12.15 3.77 -6.72
C GLY A 210 -11.49 4.29 -7.99
N LEU A 211 -12.13 5.24 -8.68
CA LEU A 211 -11.60 5.87 -9.88
C LEU A 211 -10.44 6.84 -9.56
N VAL A 212 -10.53 7.57 -8.44
CA VAL A 212 -9.43 8.40 -7.92
C VAL A 212 -8.21 7.53 -7.61
N PHE A 213 -8.41 6.35 -7.00
CA PHE A 213 -7.32 5.41 -6.77
C PHE A 213 -6.74 4.83 -8.06
N GLN A 214 -7.56 4.58 -9.08
CA GLN A 214 -7.08 4.16 -10.40
C GLN A 214 -6.22 5.25 -11.05
N GLN A 215 -6.64 6.51 -10.98
CA GLN A 215 -5.85 7.64 -11.46
C GLN A 215 -4.52 7.74 -10.71
N ALA A 216 -4.53 7.63 -9.38
CA ALA A 216 -3.31 7.63 -8.57
C ALA A 216 -2.37 6.47 -8.92
N THR A 217 -2.93 5.28 -9.14
CA THR A 217 -2.17 4.08 -9.53
C THR A 217 -1.49 4.27 -10.87
N GLU A 218 -2.19 4.81 -11.87
CA GLU A 218 -1.58 5.11 -13.16
C GLU A 218 -0.42 6.09 -13.02
N ILE A 219 -0.65 7.21 -12.32
CA ILE A 219 0.37 8.23 -12.09
C ILE A 219 1.60 7.64 -11.38
N PHE A 220 1.36 6.93 -10.28
CA PHE A 220 2.41 6.31 -9.47
C PHE A 220 3.24 5.33 -10.30
N LEU A 221 2.60 4.37 -10.98
CA LEU A 221 3.33 3.34 -11.75
C LEU A 221 4.09 3.92 -12.94
N ARG A 222 3.57 4.96 -13.59
CA ARG A 222 4.26 5.65 -14.69
C ARG A 222 5.50 6.39 -14.19
N PHE A 223 5.40 7.11 -13.07
CA PHE A 223 6.57 7.76 -12.46
C PHE A 223 7.58 6.75 -11.91
N ILE A 224 7.14 5.66 -11.27
CA ILE A 224 8.03 4.56 -10.87
C ILE A 224 8.78 4.01 -12.08
N ARG A 225 8.12 3.80 -13.22
CA ARG A 225 8.76 3.36 -14.47
C ARG A 225 9.74 4.39 -15.05
N GLY A 226 9.60 5.67 -14.72
CA GLY A 226 10.45 6.77 -15.20
C GLY A 226 9.87 7.54 -16.38
N ASP A 227 8.56 7.46 -16.60
CA ASP A 227 7.89 8.23 -17.64
C ASP A 227 8.03 9.75 -17.42
N VAL A 228 8.00 10.50 -18.52
CA VAL A 228 7.83 11.95 -18.53
C VAL A 228 6.49 12.29 -19.16
N PHE A 229 5.55 12.79 -18.36
CA PHE A 229 4.17 13.02 -18.79
C PHE A 229 3.49 14.11 -17.96
N SER A 230 2.30 14.52 -18.39
CA SER A 230 1.45 15.51 -17.72
C SER A 230 0.11 14.88 -17.29
N SER A 231 -0.68 15.59 -16.49
CA SER A 231 -2.02 15.12 -16.12
C SER A 231 -2.97 14.97 -17.31
N LYS A 232 -2.67 15.60 -18.47
CA LYS A 232 -3.42 15.45 -19.72
C LYS A 232 -3.20 14.09 -20.40
N ASP A 233 -2.10 13.42 -20.06
CA ASP A 233 -1.75 12.10 -20.59
C ASP A 233 -2.32 10.97 -19.74
N VAL A 234 -3.01 11.28 -18.63
CA VAL A 234 -3.61 10.33 -17.69
C VAL A 234 -5.05 10.05 -18.09
N LYS A 235 -5.50 8.80 -17.91
CA LYS A 235 -6.88 8.44 -18.25
C LYS A 235 -7.90 9.32 -17.51
N ALA A 236 -8.84 9.90 -18.27
CA ALA A 236 -9.92 10.70 -17.72
C ALA A 236 -10.79 9.89 -16.75
N ILE A 237 -11.26 10.54 -15.69
CA ILE A 237 -12.21 9.95 -14.76
C ILE A 237 -13.61 10.16 -15.32
N VAL A 238 -14.25 9.08 -15.77
CA VAL A 238 -15.62 9.12 -16.29
C VAL A 238 -16.51 8.25 -15.42
N ILE A 239 -17.59 8.84 -14.90
CA ILE A 239 -18.62 8.15 -14.13
C ILE A 239 -19.79 7.83 -15.06
N THR A 240 -20.23 6.58 -15.05
CA THR A 240 -21.42 6.14 -15.80
C THR A 240 -22.47 5.58 -14.84
N PRO A 241 -23.77 5.72 -15.11
CA PRO A 241 -24.84 5.16 -14.28
C PRO A 241 -24.68 3.66 -13.99
N ALA A 242 -24.13 2.89 -14.94
CA ALA A 242 -23.87 1.45 -14.79
C ALA A 242 -22.85 1.08 -13.69
N MET A 243 -22.12 2.05 -13.14
CA MET A 243 -21.18 1.81 -12.04
C MET A 243 -21.86 1.74 -10.66
N PHE A 244 -23.12 2.16 -10.58
CA PHE A 244 -23.89 2.19 -9.35
C PHE A 244 -24.76 0.93 -9.23
N ARG A 245 -25.01 0.50 -7.99
CA ARG A 245 -25.94 -0.61 -7.73
C ARG A 245 -27.39 -0.18 -7.89
N GLU A 246 -27.68 1.04 -7.46
CA GLU A 246 -29.00 1.67 -7.58
C GLU A 246 -29.10 2.45 -8.90
N PRO A 247 -30.29 2.54 -9.51
CA PRO A 247 -30.55 3.45 -10.62
C PRO A 247 -30.16 4.89 -10.26
N GLN A 248 -29.66 5.64 -11.25
CA GLN A 248 -29.30 7.04 -11.09
C GLN A 248 -30.25 7.91 -11.92
N ASP A 249 -30.51 9.13 -11.46
CA ASP A 249 -31.44 10.08 -12.11
C ASP A 249 -30.86 10.71 -13.39
N TRP A 250 -29.69 10.26 -13.85
CA TRP A 250 -29.03 10.70 -15.06
C TRP A 250 -28.62 9.50 -15.91
N THR A 251 -28.59 9.69 -17.23
CA THR A 251 -28.23 8.66 -18.22
C THR A 251 -26.86 8.86 -18.82
N GLU A 252 -26.42 10.12 -18.94
CA GLU A 252 -25.19 10.46 -19.64
C GLU A 252 -23.94 10.24 -18.78
N PRO A 253 -22.82 9.80 -19.39
CA PRO A 253 -21.53 9.80 -18.71
C PRO A 253 -21.12 11.20 -18.24
N VAL A 254 -20.57 11.28 -17.03
CA VAL A 254 -20.07 12.54 -16.46
C VAL A 254 -18.56 12.44 -16.30
N GLU A 255 -17.84 13.35 -16.95
CA GLU A 255 -16.40 13.51 -16.75
C GLU A 255 -16.12 14.30 -15.48
N ILE A 256 -15.24 13.76 -14.64
CA ILE A 256 -14.81 14.36 -13.38
C ILE A 256 -13.43 14.98 -13.59
N PRO A 257 -13.22 16.25 -13.19
CA PRO A 257 -11.90 16.85 -13.24
C PRO A 257 -10.86 16.00 -12.50
N PRO A 258 -9.62 15.88 -13.00
CA PRO A 258 -8.59 15.07 -12.35
C PRO A 258 -8.30 15.53 -10.92
N PHE A 259 -7.92 14.61 -10.04
CA PHE A 259 -7.52 14.92 -8.65
C PHE A 259 -6.08 15.44 -8.58
N TRP A 260 -5.22 15.05 -9.53
CA TRP A 260 -3.87 15.57 -9.68
C TRP A 260 -3.74 16.31 -11.01
N VAL A 261 -3.42 17.59 -10.93
CA VAL A 261 -3.16 18.48 -12.08
C VAL A 261 -1.70 18.87 -12.05
N PHE A 262 -0.98 18.57 -13.13
CA PHE A 262 0.45 18.86 -13.24
C PHE A 262 0.86 18.96 -14.71
N ASP A 263 1.81 19.86 -14.98
CA ASP A 263 2.44 20.00 -16.29
C ASP A 263 3.33 18.80 -16.62
N LYS A 264 3.92 18.79 -17.82
CA LYS A 264 4.81 17.71 -18.23
C LYS A 264 6.05 17.66 -17.35
N VAL A 265 6.16 16.62 -16.53
CA VAL A 265 7.27 16.40 -15.58
C VAL A 265 7.73 14.94 -15.60
N GLY A 266 8.90 14.69 -15.04
CA GLY A 266 9.41 13.36 -14.69
C GLY A 266 9.95 13.39 -13.26
N VAL A 267 10.09 12.23 -12.64
CA VAL A 267 10.61 12.10 -11.26
C VAL A 267 12.09 11.76 -11.23
N ILE A 268 12.74 12.11 -10.11
CA ILE A 268 14.12 11.72 -9.79
C ILE A 268 14.13 10.74 -8.59
N PRO A 269 15.20 9.95 -8.41
CA PRO A 269 16.36 9.74 -9.29
C PRO A 269 16.02 8.97 -10.57
N LYS A 270 16.68 9.26 -11.70
CA LYS A 270 16.36 8.67 -13.03
C LYS A 270 16.87 7.24 -13.24
N GLU A 271 17.91 6.86 -12.52
CA GLU A 271 18.62 5.58 -12.68
C GLU A 271 18.26 4.56 -11.59
N ALA A 272 17.19 4.79 -10.84
CA ALA A 272 16.74 3.88 -9.80
C ALA A 272 16.54 2.44 -10.36
N PRO A 273 17.17 1.41 -9.77
CA PRO A 273 17.03 0.04 -10.23
C PRO A 273 15.63 -0.48 -9.86
N LEU A 274 14.86 -0.87 -10.88
CA LEU A 274 13.52 -1.47 -10.72
C LEU A 274 13.54 -3.00 -10.78
N GLU A 275 14.72 -3.59 -10.99
CA GLU A 275 14.95 -5.03 -11.12
C GLU A 275 15.36 -5.67 -9.80
#